data_AF-A0A2N3FDB2-F1
#
_entry.id   AF-A0A2N3FDB2-F1
#
_cell.length_a   1.000
_cell.length_b   1.000
_cell.length_c   1.000
_cell.angle_alpha   90.00
_cell.angle_beta   90.00
_cell.angle_gamma   90.00
#
_symmetry.space_group_name_H-M   'P 1'
#
loop_
_entity.id
_entity.type
_entity.pdbx_description
1 polymer ?
#
loop_
_entity_poly.entity_id
_entity_poly.type
_entity_poly.pdbx_seq_one_letter_code
_entity_poly.pdbx_strand_id
1 'polypeptide(L)'
;MRGRGLTGGRDPDDIRAENAAAPAIPHLWRRVGALFVPYRAQLALTAVLVLVTSAATVVPPLIVQRVFDHGLFPSDGAGGVAPPDLGLVTELVAVMVAIFIASAGLGVWQTWVTSTVGNRVTGDLRVRLFEGLQRMELAFFTRTKTGVIQSRLQNDVGGVAGVLTTFVSSIVGNTATVIASLVAMVVLDWRLTLLAIILMPALVVAQRRVGLVRQRIAAKTQESLSEMTAITQETLSVSGILLS
;
A
#
# COMPACT_ATOMS: atom_id res chain seq x y z
N MET A 1 14.17 -35.34 21.12
CA MET A 1 13.70 -34.98 19.76
C MET A 1 12.47 -34.08 19.91
N ARG A 2 12.59 -32.78 19.65
CA ARG A 2 11.50 -31.80 19.80
C ARG A 2 10.85 -31.55 18.43
N GLY A 3 9.64 -32.06 18.23
CA GLY A 3 8.81 -31.74 17.08
C GLY A 3 8.16 -30.38 17.28
N ARG A 4 8.71 -29.34 16.64
CA ARG A 4 8.09 -28.00 16.61
C ARG A 4 7.01 -28.03 15.53
N GLY A 5 5.75 -28.09 15.97
CA GLY A 5 4.56 -28.03 15.12
C GLY A 5 4.56 -26.79 14.25
N LEU A 6 4.37 -27.00 12.96
CA LEU A 6 4.30 -25.98 11.93
C LEU A 6 2.82 -25.58 11.77
N THR A 7 2.32 -24.60 12.54
CA THR A 7 1.15 -23.73 12.21
C THR A 7 0.75 -22.81 13.38
N GLY A 8 1.71 -22.24 14.12
CA GLY A 8 1.45 -21.12 15.03
C GLY A 8 2.02 -19.85 14.42
N GLY A 9 1.27 -18.74 14.46
CA GLY A 9 1.82 -17.44 14.06
C GLY A 9 3.15 -17.21 14.80
N ARG A 10 4.25 -17.03 14.06
CA ARG A 10 5.58 -16.91 14.67
C ARG A 10 5.58 -15.71 15.61
N ASP A 11 6.13 -15.92 16.80
CA ASP A 11 6.32 -14.87 17.79
C ASP A 11 7.12 -13.71 17.17
N PRO A 12 6.62 -12.45 17.22
CA PRO A 12 7.32 -11.29 16.68
C PRO A 12 8.77 -11.15 17.15
N ASP A 13 9.08 -11.59 18.36
CA ASP A 13 10.43 -11.49 18.91
C ASP A 13 11.36 -12.58 18.36
N ASP A 14 10.84 -13.79 18.07
CA ASP A 14 11.55 -14.84 17.33
C ASP A 14 11.90 -14.37 15.90
N ILE A 15 10.97 -13.67 15.23
CA ILE A 15 11.19 -13.11 13.89
C ILE A 15 12.27 -12.02 13.93
N ARG A 16 12.26 -11.15 14.94
CA ARG A 16 13.29 -10.10 15.10
C ARG A 16 14.66 -10.71 15.37
N ALA A 17 14.73 -11.76 16.19
CA ALA A 17 15.98 -12.46 16.47
C ALA A 17 16.53 -13.18 15.22
N GLU A 18 15.68 -13.88 14.45
CA GLU A 18 16.06 -14.47 13.17
C GLU A 18 16.56 -13.43 12.16
N ASN A 19 15.85 -12.29 12.04
CA ASN A 19 16.25 -11.21 11.14
C ASN A 19 17.55 -10.54 11.56
N ALA A 20 17.81 -10.40 12.86
CA ALA A 20 19.07 -9.87 13.39
C ALA A 20 20.25 -10.83 13.17
N ALA A 21 20.00 -12.14 13.17
CA ALA A 21 20.99 -13.17 12.88
C ALA A 21 21.17 -13.46 11.38
N ALA A 22 20.33 -12.87 10.51
CA ALA A 22 20.39 -13.10 9.07
C ALA A 22 21.67 -12.48 8.47
N PRO A 23 22.33 -13.16 7.50
CA PRO A 23 23.51 -12.61 6.83
C PRO A 23 23.17 -11.29 6.13
N ALA A 24 23.91 -10.22 6.45
CA ALA A 24 23.76 -8.95 5.75
C ALA A 24 24.21 -9.11 4.29
N ILE A 25 23.25 -9.08 3.35
CA ILE A 25 23.55 -9.18 1.93
C ILE A 25 23.98 -7.79 1.42
N PRO A 26 25.22 -7.62 0.95
CA PRO A 26 25.67 -6.34 0.40
C PRO A 26 24.81 -5.96 -0.81
N HIS A 27 24.36 -4.69 -0.84
CA HIS A 27 23.59 -4.13 -1.95
C HIS A 27 22.26 -4.84 -2.27
N LEU A 28 21.59 -5.42 -1.26
CA LEU A 28 20.28 -6.05 -1.41
C LEU A 28 19.29 -5.20 -2.23
N TRP A 29 19.14 -3.93 -1.89
CA TRP A 29 18.24 -3.00 -2.60
C TRP A 29 18.59 -2.81 -4.07
N ARG A 30 19.89 -2.81 -4.42
CA ARG A 30 20.34 -2.71 -5.82
C ARG A 30 20.02 -4.00 -6.59
N ARG A 31 20.19 -5.17 -5.95
CA ARG A 31 19.84 -6.47 -6.55
C ARG A 31 18.34 -6.62 -6.74
N VAL A 32 17.54 -6.20 -5.76
CA VAL A 32 16.08 -6.17 -5.87
C VAL A 32 15.67 -5.20 -6.99
N GLY A 33 16.22 -3.99 -7.02
CA GLY A 33 15.95 -3.02 -8.09
C GLY A 33 16.33 -3.53 -9.50
N ALA A 34 17.41 -4.31 -9.61
CA ALA A 34 17.84 -4.90 -10.88
C ALA A 34 16.79 -5.85 -11.50
N LEU A 35 15.96 -6.52 -10.67
CA LEU A 35 14.87 -7.37 -11.16
C LEU A 35 13.81 -6.60 -11.95
N PHE A 36 13.70 -5.29 -11.71
CA PHE A 36 12.69 -4.43 -12.29
C PHE A 36 13.19 -3.59 -13.47
N VAL A 37 14.51 -3.61 -13.75
CA VAL A 37 15.12 -2.92 -14.90
C VAL A 37 14.43 -3.25 -16.23
N PRO A 38 14.04 -4.51 -16.53
CA PRO A 38 13.31 -4.83 -17.76
C PRO A 38 11.95 -4.11 -17.87
N TYR A 39 11.37 -3.75 -16.73
CA TYR A 39 10.05 -3.13 -16.61
C TYR A 39 10.09 -1.61 -16.38
N ARG A 40 11.27 -0.97 -16.52
CA ARG A 40 11.47 0.46 -16.23
C ARG A 40 10.50 1.40 -16.96
N ALA A 41 10.13 1.09 -18.20
CA ALA A 41 9.21 1.92 -18.98
C ALA A 41 7.79 1.87 -18.40
N GLN A 42 7.36 0.69 -17.97
CA GLN A 42 6.04 0.49 -17.38
C GLN A 42 5.99 1.09 -15.97
N LEU A 43 7.08 0.98 -15.19
CA LEU A 43 7.21 1.66 -13.90
C LEU A 43 7.24 3.18 -14.03
N ALA A 44 7.91 3.71 -15.06
CA ALA A 44 7.89 5.14 -15.36
C ALA A 44 6.48 5.61 -15.75
N LEU A 45 5.77 4.84 -16.59
CA LEU A 45 4.37 5.10 -16.92
C LEU A 45 3.48 5.10 -15.68
N THR A 46 3.61 4.10 -14.81
CA THR A 46 2.88 4.06 -13.54
C THR A 46 3.20 5.27 -12.68
N ALA A 47 4.48 5.66 -12.55
CA ALA A 47 4.87 6.83 -11.77
C ALA A 47 4.26 8.13 -12.34
N VAL A 48 4.27 8.30 -13.66
CA VAL A 48 3.62 9.45 -14.32
C VAL A 48 2.11 9.45 -14.07
N LEU A 49 1.44 8.30 -14.25
CA LEU A 49 0.01 8.17 -13.98
C LEU A 49 -0.32 8.51 -12.53
N VAL A 50 0.47 7.99 -11.58
CA VAL A 50 0.34 8.30 -10.15
C VAL A 50 0.46 9.80 -9.90
N LEU A 51 1.44 10.48 -10.50
CA LEU A 51 1.63 11.92 -10.31
C LEU A 51 0.46 12.71 -10.90
N VAL A 52 -0.03 12.34 -12.09
CA VAL A 52 -1.18 12.98 -12.74
C VAL A 52 -2.45 12.79 -11.92
N THR A 53 -2.75 11.57 -11.49
CA THR A 53 -3.94 11.27 -10.67
C THR A 53 -3.86 11.95 -9.32
N SER A 54 -2.68 12.00 -8.69
CA SER A 54 -2.44 12.71 -7.44
C SER A 54 -2.67 14.21 -7.60
N ALA A 55 -2.16 14.84 -8.66
CA ALA A 55 -2.41 16.25 -8.94
C ALA A 55 -3.89 16.55 -9.22
N ALA A 56 -4.60 15.64 -9.90
CA ALA A 56 -6.01 15.78 -10.20
C ALA A 56 -6.89 15.85 -8.93
N THR A 57 -6.47 15.26 -7.81
CA THR A 57 -7.21 15.32 -6.53
C THR A 57 -7.39 16.73 -5.99
N VAL A 58 -6.52 17.65 -6.39
CA VAL A 58 -6.54 19.06 -5.97
C VAL A 58 -7.54 19.89 -6.78
N VAL A 59 -7.94 19.41 -7.96
CA VAL A 59 -8.81 20.18 -8.85
C VAL A 59 -10.23 20.36 -8.30
N PRO A 60 -10.90 19.33 -7.75
CA PRO A 60 -12.24 19.49 -7.17
C PRO A 60 -12.37 20.61 -6.12
N PRO A 61 -11.52 20.72 -5.08
CA PRO A 61 -11.66 21.81 -4.11
C PRO A 61 -11.45 23.20 -4.73
N LEU A 62 -10.60 23.34 -5.75
CA LEU A 62 -10.44 24.60 -6.49
C LEU A 62 -11.69 24.95 -7.31
N ILE A 63 -12.33 23.96 -7.93
CA ILE A 63 -13.60 24.17 -8.64
C ILE A 63 -14.69 24.55 -7.65
N VAL A 64 -14.79 23.86 -6.52
CA VAL A 64 -15.75 24.18 -5.45
C VAL A 64 -15.55 25.63 -4.99
N GLN A 65 -14.31 26.05 -4.71
CA GLN A 65 -14.03 27.44 -4.37
C GLN A 65 -14.59 28.41 -5.43
N ARG A 66 -14.34 28.17 -6.72
CA ARG A 66 -14.87 29.02 -7.80
C ARG A 66 -16.40 28.99 -7.91
N VAL A 67 -17.02 27.84 -7.66
CA VAL A 67 -18.49 27.71 -7.62
C VAL A 67 -19.06 28.62 -6.53
N PHE A 68 -18.43 28.69 -5.36
CA PHE A 68 -18.87 29.58 -4.29
C PHE A 68 -18.56 31.05 -4.60
N ASP A 69 -17.32 31.38 -4.95
CA ASP A 69 -16.85 32.77 -5.08
C ASP A 69 -17.42 33.50 -6.31
N HIS A 70 -17.69 32.78 -7.41
CA HIS A 70 -18.13 33.38 -8.67
C HIS A 70 -19.50 32.89 -9.15
N GLY A 71 -19.92 31.69 -8.75
CA GLY A 71 -21.20 31.12 -9.17
C GLY A 71 -22.34 31.48 -8.22
N LEU A 72 -22.22 31.08 -6.96
CA LEU A 72 -23.29 31.21 -5.97
C LEU A 72 -23.28 32.56 -5.25
N PHE A 73 -22.09 33.09 -4.93
CA PHE A 73 -21.93 34.35 -4.20
C PHE A 73 -20.98 35.32 -4.93
N PRO A 74 -21.23 35.67 -6.21
CA PRO A 74 -20.41 36.63 -6.92
C PRO A 74 -20.39 37.98 -6.22
N SER A 75 -19.20 38.50 -5.96
CA SER A 75 -19.02 39.85 -5.39
C SER A 75 -19.37 40.91 -6.43
N ASP A 76 -20.29 41.83 -6.10
CA ASP A 76 -20.70 42.92 -7.00
C ASP A 76 -19.69 44.09 -7.07
N GLY A 77 -18.54 43.98 -6.40
CA GLY A 77 -17.51 45.02 -6.30
C GLY A 77 -17.86 46.17 -5.35
N ALA A 78 -19.11 46.29 -4.90
CA ALA A 78 -19.60 47.29 -3.95
C ALA A 78 -19.83 46.71 -2.53
N GLY A 79 -19.56 45.42 -2.33
CA GLY A 79 -19.71 44.73 -1.05
C GLY A 79 -21.07 44.02 -0.88
N GLY A 80 -21.89 43.99 -1.92
CA GLY A 80 -23.10 43.19 -2.01
C GLY A 80 -22.88 41.87 -2.76
N VAL A 81 -23.90 41.02 -2.70
CA VAL A 81 -23.92 39.72 -3.39
C VAL A 81 -24.78 39.88 -4.65
N ALA A 82 -24.15 39.73 -5.83
CA ALA A 82 -24.87 39.71 -7.10
C ALA A 82 -25.73 38.42 -7.23
N PRO A 83 -26.77 38.41 -8.08
CA PRO A 83 -27.57 37.21 -8.29
C PRO A 83 -26.71 36.03 -8.76
N PRO A 84 -27.01 34.79 -8.32
CA PRO A 84 -26.23 33.62 -8.69
C PRO A 84 -26.20 33.37 -10.20
N ASP A 85 -25.03 33.09 -10.75
CA ASP A 85 -24.86 32.67 -12.14
C ASP A 85 -24.98 31.13 -12.23
N LEU A 86 -26.21 30.66 -12.40
CA LEU A 86 -26.50 29.23 -12.52
C LEU A 86 -25.88 28.60 -13.79
N GLY A 87 -25.58 29.41 -14.82
CA GLY A 87 -24.91 28.94 -16.03
C GLY A 87 -23.47 28.54 -15.72
N LEU A 88 -22.71 29.44 -15.08
CA LEU A 88 -21.35 29.18 -14.64
C LEU A 88 -21.27 28.02 -13.65
N VAL A 89 -22.20 27.95 -12.69
CA VAL A 89 -22.27 26.84 -11.72
C VAL A 89 -22.46 25.51 -12.45
N THR A 90 -23.39 25.44 -13.41
CA THR A 90 -23.67 24.21 -14.16
C THR A 90 -22.46 23.79 -14.99
N GLU A 91 -21.77 24.74 -15.64
CA GLU A 91 -20.53 24.46 -16.38
C GLU A 91 -19.43 23.91 -15.48
N LEU A 92 -19.15 24.58 -14.35
CA LEU A 92 -18.13 24.15 -13.39
C LEU A 92 -18.44 22.77 -12.79
N VAL A 93 -19.71 22.49 -12.49
CA VAL A 93 -20.15 21.17 -12.01
C VAL A 93 -20.01 20.11 -13.10
N ALA A 94 -20.36 20.42 -14.35
CA ALA A 94 -20.17 19.50 -15.47
C ALA A 94 -18.68 19.18 -15.71
N VAL A 95 -17.81 20.19 -15.65
CA VAL A 95 -16.34 20.02 -15.71
C VAL A 95 -15.85 19.17 -14.54
N MET A 96 -16.35 19.40 -13.34
CA MET A 96 -16.02 18.59 -12.17
C MET A 96 -16.39 17.12 -12.38
N VAL A 97 -17.61 16.82 -12.84
CA VAL A 97 -18.05 15.45 -13.16
C VAL A 97 -17.16 14.83 -14.23
N ALA A 98 -16.82 15.55 -15.30
CA ALA A 98 -15.93 15.07 -16.35
C ALA A 98 -14.53 14.73 -15.80
N ILE A 99 -13.98 15.55 -14.91
CA ILE A 99 -12.70 15.31 -14.24
C ILE A 99 -12.77 14.08 -13.33
N PHE A 100 -13.87 13.87 -12.61
CA PHE A 100 -14.05 12.65 -11.80
C PHE A 100 -14.07 11.39 -12.67
N ILE A 101 -14.80 11.41 -13.79
CA ILE A 101 -14.85 10.29 -14.74
C ILE A 101 -13.47 10.03 -15.34
N ALA A 102 -12.77 11.08 -15.79
CA ALA A 102 -11.43 10.97 -16.34
C ALA A 102 -10.44 10.42 -15.30
N SER A 103 -10.49 10.91 -14.07
CA SER A 103 -9.64 10.45 -12.96
C SER A 103 -9.90 9.00 -12.61
N ALA A 104 -11.17 8.57 -12.61
CA ALA A 104 -11.53 7.17 -12.43
C ALA A 104 -10.97 6.28 -13.55
N GLY A 105 -11.10 6.71 -14.82
CA GLY A 105 -10.53 6.00 -15.96
C GLY A 105 -9.00 5.88 -15.88
N LEU A 106 -8.31 6.97 -15.53
CA LEU A 106 -6.87 6.97 -15.28
C LEU A 106 -6.49 6.04 -14.12
N GLY A 107 -7.28 6.02 -13.04
CA GLY A 107 -7.08 5.12 -11.91
C GLY A 107 -7.21 3.64 -12.27
N VAL A 108 -8.19 3.29 -13.11
CA VAL A 108 -8.35 1.93 -13.66
C VAL A 108 -7.14 1.57 -14.53
N TRP A 109 -6.73 2.46 -15.43
CA TRP A 109 -5.59 2.22 -16.31
C TRP A 109 -4.28 2.07 -15.51
N GLN A 110 -4.05 2.94 -14.53
CA GLN A 110 -2.93 2.86 -13.60
C GLN A 110 -2.92 1.51 -12.88
N THR A 111 -4.06 1.07 -12.34
CA THR A 111 -4.18 -0.22 -11.64
C THR A 111 -3.87 -1.39 -12.57
N TRP A 112 -4.35 -1.34 -13.82
CA TRP A 112 -4.10 -2.37 -14.82
C TRP A 112 -2.61 -2.47 -15.21
N VAL A 113 -1.95 -1.34 -15.50
CA VAL A 113 -0.50 -1.31 -15.81
C VAL A 113 0.30 -1.86 -14.63
N THR A 114 -0.01 -1.36 -13.43
CA THR A 114 0.64 -1.71 -12.18
C THR A 114 0.52 -3.21 -11.86
N SER A 115 -0.69 -3.77 -12.01
CA SER A 115 -0.94 -5.20 -11.81
C SER A 115 -0.23 -6.06 -12.84
N THR A 116 -0.20 -5.61 -14.10
CA THR A 116 0.50 -6.31 -15.19
C THR A 116 1.99 -6.39 -14.91
N VAL A 117 2.62 -5.31 -14.46
CA VAL A 117 4.04 -5.30 -14.08
C VAL A 117 4.30 -6.24 -12.91
N GLY A 118 3.50 -6.16 -11.85
CA GLY A 118 3.64 -7.02 -10.68
C GLY A 118 3.55 -8.51 -11.03
N ASN A 119 2.60 -8.88 -11.89
CA ASN A 119 2.41 -10.26 -12.34
C ASN A 119 3.57 -10.74 -13.21
N ARG A 120 4.07 -9.91 -14.13
CA ARG A 120 5.22 -10.27 -14.99
C ARG A 120 6.51 -10.46 -14.19
N VAL A 121 6.79 -9.55 -13.25
CA VAL A 121 7.93 -9.67 -12.34
C VAL A 121 7.83 -10.96 -11.52
N THR A 122 6.65 -11.26 -10.99
CA THR A 122 6.40 -12.49 -10.21
C THR A 122 6.64 -13.73 -11.07
N GLY A 123 6.15 -13.74 -12.31
CA GLY A 123 6.35 -14.82 -13.27
C GLY A 123 7.84 -15.06 -13.55
N ASP A 124 8.58 -14.02 -13.91
CA ASP A 124 10.02 -14.11 -14.17
C ASP A 124 10.81 -14.60 -12.96
N LEU A 125 10.47 -14.11 -11.77
CA LEU A 125 11.16 -14.52 -10.55
C LEU A 125 10.88 -16.00 -10.23
N ARG A 126 9.66 -16.47 -10.47
CA ARG A 126 9.32 -17.91 -10.33
C ARG A 126 10.08 -18.77 -11.32
N VAL A 127 10.18 -18.36 -12.59
CA VAL A 127 10.96 -19.09 -13.61
C VAL A 127 12.43 -19.18 -13.21
N ARG A 128 13.06 -18.05 -12.84
CA ARG A 128 14.48 -18.03 -12.42
C ARG A 128 14.76 -18.89 -11.19
N LEU A 129 13.85 -18.88 -10.21
CA LEU A 129 13.97 -19.72 -9.02
C LEU A 129 13.81 -21.20 -9.36
N PHE A 130 12.84 -21.54 -10.23
CA PHE A 130 12.62 -22.92 -10.65
C PHE A 130 13.81 -23.48 -11.43
N GLU A 131 14.36 -22.72 -12.38
CA GLU A 131 15.60 -23.07 -13.07
C GLU A 131 16.79 -23.22 -12.10
N GLY A 132 16.86 -22.35 -11.07
CA GLY A 132 17.85 -22.46 -10.01
C GLY A 132 17.72 -23.77 -9.23
N LEU A 133 16.51 -24.15 -8.85
CA LEU A 133 16.22 -25.40 -8.15
C LEU A 133 16.60 -26.63 -8.99
N GLN A 134 16.32 -26.62 -10.30
CA GLN A 134 16.69 -27.74 -11.17
C GLN A 134 18.20 -27.98 -11.27
N ARG A 135 19.03 -26.96 -11.02
CA ARG A 135 20.49 -27.04 -11.07
C ARG A 135 21.13 -27.33 -9.70
N MET A 136 20.34 -27.45 -8.63
CA MET A 136 20.85 -27.71 -7.28
C MET A 136 21.17 -29.19 -7.04
N GLU A 137 22.18 -29.44 -6.21
CA GLU A 137 22.59 -30.79 -5.82
C GLU A 137 21.52 -31.49 -4.96
N LEU A 138 21.48 -32.82 -5.03
CA LEU A 138 20.55 -33.64 -4.25
C LEU A 138 20.66 -33.39 -2.73
N ALA A 139 21.86 -33.05 -2.24
CA ALA A 139 22.11 -32.71 -0.83
C ALA A 139 21.31 -31.50 -0.33
N PHE A 140 20.91 -30.58 -1.22
CA PHE A 140 20.02 -29.49 -0.86
C PHE A 140 18.60 -30.00 -0.55
N PHE A 141 18.10 -30.94 -1.34
CA PHE A 141 16.76 -31.50 -1.23
C PHE A 141 16.60 -32.48 -0.07
N THR A 142 17.68 -33.13 0.37
CA THR A 142 17.65 -33.95 1.59
C THR A 142 17.63 -33.12 2.87
N ARG A 143 18.19 -31.90 2.83
CA ARG A 143 18.25 -30.98 3.98
C ARG A 143 17.07 -30.02 4.08
N THR A 144 16.39 -29.74 2.96
CA THR A 144 15.33 -28.74 2.87
C THR A 144 13.98 -29.39 2.61
N LYS A 145 13.01 -29.16 3.51
CA LYS A 145 11.64 -29.69 3.35
C LYS A 145 10.97 -29.11 2.10
N THR A 146 10.31 -29.96 1.30
CA THR A 146 9.59 -29.55 0.07
C THR A 146 8.59 -28.42 0.31
N GLY A 147 7.87 -28.42 1.44
CA GLY A 147 6.93 -27.35 1.79
C GLY A 147 7.58 -25.97 1.99
N VAL A 148 8.85 -25.93 2.42
CA VAL A 148 9.61 -24.67 2.51
C VAL A 148 9.91 -24.13 1.12
N ILE A 149 10.30 -24.99 0.18
CA ILE A 149 10.56 -24.60 -1.21
C ILE A 149 9.28 -24.05 -1.86
N GLN A 150 8.16 -24.75 -1.69
CA GLN A 150 6.85 -24.31 -2.20
C GLN A 150 6.43 -22.97 -1.59
N SER A 151 6.56 -22.80 -0.27
CA SER A 151 6.21 -21.54 0.40
C SER A 151 7.06 -20.37 -0.11
N ARG A 152 8.37 -20.55 -0.28
CA ARG A 152 9.25 -19.49 -0.83
C ARG A 152 8.87 -19.12 -2.27
N LEU A 153 8.60 -20.12 -3.12
CA LEU A 153 8.23 -19.88 -4.52
C LEU A 153 6.87 -19.18 -4.67
N GLN A 154 5.95 -19.40 -3.73
CA GLN A 154 4.61 -18.82 -3.76
C GLN A 154 4.55 -17.48 -3.02
N ASN A 155 4.96 -17.44 -1.76
CA ASN A 155 4.76 -16.31 -0.85
C ASN A 155 5.88 -15.28 -0.94
N ASP A 156 7.15 -15.69 -0.85
CA ASP A 156 8.27 -14.73 -0.83
C ASP A 156 8.39 -14.00 -2.17
N VAL A 157 8.24 -14.74 -3.28
CA VAL A 157 8.25 -14.17 -4.64
C VAL A 157 7.12 -13.17 -4.85
N GLY A 158 5.90 -13.51 -4.43
CA GLY A 158 4.77 -12.60 -4.51
C GLY A 158 4.96 -11.35 -3.64
N GLY A 159 5.55 -11.52 -2.44
CA GLY A 159 5.88 -10.43 -1.54
C GLY A 159 6.83 -9.39 -2.16
N VAL A 160 7.91 -9.84 -2.81
CA VAL A 160 8.89 -8.92 -3.44
C VAL A 160 8.23 -8.07 -4.54
N ALA A 161 7.39 -8.67 -5.38
CA ALA A 161 6.67 -7.94 -6.43
C ALA A 161 5.64 -6.96 -5.86
N GLY A 162 4.91 -7.38 -4.80
CA GLY A 162 3.92 -6.55 -4.13
C GLY A 162 4.52 -5.29 -3.48
N VAL A 163 5.70 -5.40 -2.86
CA VAL A 163 6.37 -4.27 -2.20
C VAL A 163 6.69 -3.15 -3.17
N LEU A 164 7.29 -3.44 -4.33
CA LEU A 164 7.65 -2.37 -5.27
C LEU A 164 6.40 -1.71 -5.87
N THR A 165 5.42 -2.53 -6.23
CA THR A 165 4.15 -2.10 -6.80
C THR A 165 3.40 -1.15 -5.85
N THR A 166 3.36 -1.52 -4.56
CA THR A 166 2.77 -0.72 -3.48
C THR A 166 3.59 0.53 -3.19
N PHE A 167 4.92 0.44 -3.18
CA PHE A 167 5.79 1.59 -2.96
C PHE A 167 5.55 2.69 -4.00
N VAL A 168 5.52 2.32 -5.29
CA VAL A 168 5.30 3.28 -6.39
C VAL A 168 3.87 3.81 -6.39
N SER A 169 2.86 2.96 -6.21
CA SER A 169 1.47 3.41 -6.32
C SER A 169 0.97 4.15 -5.08
N SER A 170 1.37 3.73 -3.89
CA SER A 170 0.85 4.27 -2.63
C SER A 170 1.80 5.25 -1.98
N ILE A 171 3.08 4.92 -1.78
CA ILE A 171 3.98 5.84 -1.07
C ILE A 171 4.27 7.07 -1.93
N VAL A 172 4.68 6.88 -3.19
CA VAL A 172 4.93 8.01 -4.09
C VAL A 172 3.64 8.79 -4.36
N GLY A 173 2.53 8.09 -4.62
CA GLY A 173 1.23 8.71 -4.87
C GLY A 173 0.71 9.53 -3.69
N ASN A 174 0.63 8.93 -2.50
CA ASN A 174 0.15 9.65 -1.32
C ASN A 174 1.06 10.83 -0.98
N THR A 175 2.38 10.68 -1.14
CA THR A 175 3.33 11.79 -0.94
C THR A 175 3.07 12.91 -1.94
N ALA A 176 2.88 12.58 -3.23
CA ALA A 176 2.56 13.55 -4.26
C ALA A 176 1.22 14.25 -3.99
N THR A 177 0.19 13.51 -3.58
CA THR A 177 -1.12 14.06 -3.19
C THR A 177 -0.98 15.01 -2.02
N VAL A 178 -0.22 14.65 -0.98
CA VAL A 178 0.02 15.51 0.19
C VAL A 178 0.73 16.79 -0.23
N ILE A 179 1.78 16.69 -1.05
CA ILE A 179 2.51 17.86 -1.55
C ILE A 179 1.60 18.75 -2.40
N ALA A 180 0.89 18.18 -3.37
CA ALA A 180 -0.02 18.92 -4.25
C ALA A 180 -1.12 19.62 -3.45
N SER A 181 -1.74 18.91 -2.49
CA SER A 181 -2.76 19.48 -1.60
C SER A 181 -2.19 20.61 -0.75
N LEU A 182 -1.00 20.43 -0.16
CA LEU A 182 -0.36 21.45 0.66
C LEU A 182 -0.04 22.70 -0.16
N VAL A 183 0.51 22.54 -1.37
CA VAL A 183 0.77 23.65 -2.28
C VAL A 183 -0.52 24.40 -2.59
N ALA A 184 -1.60 23.69 -2.93
CA ALA A 184 -2.88 24.33 -3.22
C ALA A 184 -3.49 25.02 -2.01
N MET A 185 -3.42 24.43 -0.81
CA MET A 185 -3.87 25.06 0.42
C MET A 185 -3.10 26.36 0.69
N VAL A 186 -1.78 26.37 0.53
CA VAL A 186 -0.96 27.59 0.70
C VAL A 186 -1.32 28.66 -0.34
N VAL A 187 -1.56 28.26 -1.59
CA VAL A 187 -1.99 29.17 -2.67
C VAL A 187 -3.37 29.77 -2.39
N LEU A 188 -4.28 28.99 -1.81
CA LEU A 188 -5.62 29.45 -1.44
C LEU A 188 -5.60 30.39 -0.22
N ASP A 189 -5.06 29.91 0.90
CA ASP A 189 -4.92 30.70 2.13
C ASP A 189 -3.83 30.10 3.03
N TRP A 190 -2.67 30.77 3.09
CA TRP A 190 -1.54 30.35 3.90
C TRP A 190 -1.81 30.43 5.41
N ARG A 191 -2.72 31.30 5.88
CA ARG A 191 -3.06 31.46 7.31
C ARG A 191 -3.89 30.29 7.80
N LEU A 192 -4.93 29.92 7.05
CA LEU A 192 -5.74 28.73 7.34
C LEU A 192 -4.90 27.45 7.22
N THR A 193 -3.97 27.42 6.26
CA THR A 193 -3.03 26.30 6.12
C THR A 193 -2.13 26.13 7.34
N LEU A 194 -1.55 27.21 7.87
CA LEU A 194 -0.73 27.15 9.09
C LEU A 194 -1.54 26.64 10.29
N LEU A 195 -2.79 27.10 10.44
CA LEU A 195 -3.66 26.60 11.50
C LEU A 195 -3.91 25.09 11.37
N ALA A 196 -4.17 24.61 10.15
CA ALA A 196 -4.34 23.18 9.88
C ALA A 196 -3.07 22.37 10.18
N ILE A 197 -1.89 22.88 9.80
CA ILE A 197 -0.59 22.23 10.08
C ILE A 197 -0.35 22.14 11.59
N ILE A 198 -0.67 23.17 12.37
CA ILE A 198 -0.49 23.17 13.82
C ILE A 198 -1.39 22.12 14.50
N LEU A 199 -2.60 21.90 13.98
CA LEU A 199 -3.52 20.87 14.49
C LEU A 199 -3.12 19.44 14.09
N MET A 200 -2.37 19.28 13.00
CA MET A 200 -2.01 17.97 12.43
C MET A 200 -1.20 17.07 13.39
N PRO A 201 -0.17 17.53 14.13
CA PRO A 201 0.53 16.74 15.13
C PRO A 201 -0.39 16.12 16.19
N ALA A 202 -1.42 16.85 16.65
CA ALA A 202 -2.35 16.33 17.64
C ALA A 202 -3.15 15.13 17.09
N LEU A 203 -3.59 15.22 15.83
CA LEU A 203 -4.25 14.12 15.12
C LEU A 203 -3.31 12.92 14.92
N VAL A 204 -2.05 13.16 14.54
CA VAL A 204 -1.05 12.09 14.39
C VAL A 204 -0.80 11.38 15.72
N VAL A 205 -0.67 12.12 16.82
CA VAL A 205 -0.50 11.53 18.15
C VAL A 205 -1.72 10.69 18.53
N ALA A 206 -2.94 11.19 18.31
CA ALA A 206 -4.17 10.45 18.57
C ALA A 206 -4.24 9.16 17.75
N GLN A 207 -4.00 9.23 16.43
CA GLN A 207 -3.98 8.05 15.56
C GLN A 207 -2.90 7.05 15.97
N ARG A 208 -1.69 7.52 16.30
CA ARG A 208 -0.60 6.64 16.74
C ARG A 208 -0.95 5.90 18.02
N ARG A 209 -1.59 6.56 18.99
CA ARG A 209 -2.06 5.91 20.22
C ARG A 209 -3.08 4.81 19.92
N VAL A 210 -4.08 5.09 19.08
CA VAL A 210 -5.07 4.10 18.66
C VAL A 210 -4.40 2.93 17.91
N GLY A 211 -3.45 3.21 17.03
CA GLY A 211 -2.70 2.20 16.29
C GLY A 211 -1.92 1.25 17.21
N LEU A 212 -1.23 1.79 18.22
CA LEU A 212 -0.50 0.99 19.20
C LEU A 212 -1.44 0.10 20.04
N VAL A 213 -2.60 0.61 20.42
CA VAL A 213 -3.61 -0.19 21.14
C VAL A 213 -4.15 -1.31 20.26
N ARG A 214 -4.52 -1.00 19.01
CA ARG A 214 -4.98 -2.00 18.04
C ARG A 214 -3.94 -3.08 17.78
N GLN A 215 -2.66 -2.71 17.67
CA GLN A 215 -1.57 -3.66 17.50
C GLN A 215 -1.47 -4.65 18.68
N ARG A 216 -1.62 -4.16 19.92
CA ARG A 216 -1.63 -5.03 21.11
C ARG A 216 -2.83 -5.96 21.14
N ILE A 217 -4.02 -5.46 20.78
CA ILE A 217 -5.24 -6.27 20.72
C ILE A 217 -5.09 -7.36 19.66
N ALA A 218 -4.64 -6.99 18.45
CA ALA A 218 -4.42 -7.94 17.36
C ALA A 218 -3.41 -9.05 17.75
N ALA A 219 -2.35 -8.69 18.48
CA ALA A 219 -1.39 -9.68 19.00
C ALA A 219 -2.06 -10.68 19.95
N LYS A 220 -2.88 -10.21 20.91
CA LYS A 220 -3.64 -11.08 21.82
C LYS A 220 -4.65 -11.95 21.08
N THR A 221 -5.35 -11.40 20.08
CA THR A 221 -6.28 -12.17 19.25
C THR A 221 -5.55 -13.29 18.50
N GLN A 222 -4.36 -13.01 17.95
CA GLN A 222 -3.55 -14.00 17.25
C GLN A 222 -3.05 -15.12 18.19
N GLU A 223 -2.69 -14.77 19.42
CA GLU A 223 -2.30 -15.71 20.48
C GLU A 223 -3.47 -16.65 20.81
N SER A 224 -4.66 -16.11 21.12
CA SER A 224 -5.85 -16.92 21.42
C SER A 224 -6.29 -17.79 20.23
N LEU A 225 -6.20 -17.30 18.99
CA LEU A 225 -6.45 -18.11 17.79
C LEU A 225 -5.48 -19.28 17.67
N SER A 226 -4.20 -19.07 18.02
CA SER A 226 -3.18 -20.11 17.99
C SER A 226 -3.43 -21.17 19.07
N GLU A 227 -3.84 -20.77 20.28
CA GLU A 227 -4.21 -21.70 21.35
C GLU A 227 -5.43 -22.56 20.98
N MET A 228 -6.51 -21.95 20.46
CA MET A 228 -7.69 -22.69 20.01
C MET A 228 -7.35 -23.69 18.89
N THR A 229 -6.48 -23.28 17.97
CA THR A 229 -6.00 -24.16 16.88
C THR A 229 -5.20 -25.32 17.45
N ALA A 230 -4.34 -25.08 18.45
CA ALA A 230 -3.56 -26.12 19.09
C ALA A 230 -4.43 -27.15 19.82
N ILE A 231 -5.43 -26.70 20.60
CA ILE A 231 -6.40 -27.60 21.27
C ILE A 231 -7.15 -28.44 20.24
N THR A 232 -7.64 -27.81 19.17
CA THR A 232 -8.35 -28.52 18.09
C THR A 232 -7.46 -29.57 17.43
N GLN A 233 -6.18 -29.26 17.19
CA GLN A 233 -5.21 -30.19 16.66
C GLN A 233 -4.92 -31.34 17.62
N GLU A 234 -4.81 -31.07 18.92
CA GLU A 234 -4.57 -32.09 19.95
C GLU A 234 -5.76 -33.07 20.03
N THR A 235 -7.00 -32.56 20.10
CA THR A 235 -8.22 -33.37 20.14
C THR A 235 -8.41 -34.22 18.87
N LEU A 236 -8.10 -33.67 17.69
CA LEU A 236 -8.20 -34.40 16.41
C LEU A 236 -6.99 -35.31 16.13
N SER A 237 -5.93 -35.25 16.95
CA SER A 237 -4.75 -36.09 16.77
C SER A 237 -4.98 -37.51 17.30
N VAL A 238 -4.22 -38.48 16.75
CA VAL A 238 -4.26 -39.89 17.18
C VAL A 238 -4.03 -40.04 18.68
N SER A 239 -3.18 -39.22 19.28
CA SER A 239 -2.94 -39.22 20.73
C SER A 239 -4.14 -38.68 21.53
N GLY A 240 -4.86 -37.69 20.99
CA GLY A 240 -6.09 -37.16 21.60
C GLY A 240 -7.24 -38.15 21.57
N ILE A 241 -7.44 -38.83 20.43
CA ILE A 241 -8.47 -39.88 20.26
C ILE A 241 -8.20 -41.10 21.16
N LEU A 242 -6.93 -41.40 21.46
CA LEU A 242 -6.55 -42.52 22.34
C LEU A 242 -6.63 -42.19 23.85
N LEU A 243 -6.73 -40.91 24.23
CA LEU A 243 -6.78 -40.44 25.61
C LEU A 243 -8.17 -39.89 26.03
N SER A 244 -9.09 -39.69 25.07
CA SER A 244 -10.50 -39.36 25.29
C SER A 244 -11.37 -40.61 25.40
#